data_AF-A0A920TUR7-F1
#
_entry.id   AF-A0A920TUR7-F1
#
_cell.length_a   1.000
_cell.length_b   1.000
_cell.length_c   1.000
_cell.angle_alpha   90.00
_cell.angle_beta   90.00
_cell.angle_gamma   90.00
#
_symmetry.space_group_name_H-M   'P 1'
#
loop_
_entity.id
_entity.type
_entity.pdbx_description
1 polymer ?
#
loop_
_entity_poly.entity_id
_entity_poly.type
_entity_poly.pdbx_seq_one_letter_code
_entity_poly.pdbx_strand_id
1 'polypeptide(L)'
;MRSINRDHGTTIVIVSHYQDIANHVNRVVHIRDGRISSESFMEHGFDRNDTRTEHEYVVIDEAGRLQIPSETLNHANIDRLAVIDVSNDTITLSEARRPNGKTNE
;
A
#
# COMPACT_ATOMS: atom_id res chain seq x y z
N MET A 1 -19.92 15.44 8.27
CA MET A 1 -18.46 15.53 8.09
C MET A 1 -18.06 16.14 6.75
N ARG A 2 -18.53 15.62 5.60
CA ARG A 2 -18.14 16.12 4.26
C ARG A 2 -18.52 17.58 3.95
N SER A 3 -19.60 18.13 4.55
CA SER A 3 -19.99 19.54 4.36
C SER A 3 -19.14 20.51 5.18
N ILE A 4 -18.94 20.21 6.48
CA ILE A 4 -18.16 21.05 7.41
C ILE A 4 -16.74 21.36 6.90
N ASN A 5 -16.03 20.37 6.33
CA ASN A 5 -14.66 20.60 5.86
C ASN A 5 -14.58 21.51 4.63
N ARG A 6 -15.60 21.42 3.76
CA ARG A 6 -15.62 22.15 2.50
C ARG A 6 -16.04 23.61 2.68
N ASP A 7 -16.95 23.84 3.63
CA ASP A 7 -17.56 25.15 3.87
C ASP A 7 -16.71 26.03 4.80
N HIS A 8 -15.79 25.45 5.59
CA HIS A 8 -14.99 26.18 6.57
C HIS A 8 -13.47 26.10 6.35
N GLY A 9 -12.99 25.47 5.26
CA GLY A 9 -11.55 25.34 4.98
C GLY A 9 -10.75 24.62 6.08
N THR A 10 -11.44 23.83 6.92
CA THR A 10 -10.84 23.18 8.09
C THR A 10 -10.34 21.79 7.74
N THR A 11 -9.08 21.50 8.00
CA THR A 11 -8.50 20.16 7.84
C THR A 11 -8.83 19.30 9.05
N ILE A 12 -9.44 18.13 8.81
CA ILE A 12 -9.71 17.13 9.85
C ILE A 12 -8.77 15.95 9.66
N VAL A 13 -8.06 15.59 10.72
CA VAL A 13 -7.28 14.36 10.82
C VAL A 13 -8.00 13.42 11.79
N ILE A 14 -8.27 12.20 11.32
CA ILE A 14 -8.90 11.14 12.12
C ILE A 14 -7.85 10.06 12.35
N VAL A 15 -7.53 9.77 13.61
CA VAL A 15 -6.63 8.67 13.98
C VAL A 15 -7.49 7.52 14.51
N SER A 16 -7.38 6.37 13.88
CA SER A 16 -8.19 5.20 14.21
C SER A 16 -7.44 3.92 13.87
N HIS A 17 -7.72 2.87 14.64
CA HIS A 17 -7.35 1.51 14.30
C HIS A 17 -8.46 0.75 13.55
N TYR A 18 -9.66 1.35 13.42
CA TYR A 18 -10.79 0.78 12.68
C TYR A 18 -10.64 1.02 11.18
N GLN A 19 -10.43 -0.07 10.43
CA GLN A 19 -10.18 -0.03 8.99
C GLN A 19 -11.38 0.48 8.18
N ASP A 20 -12.61 0.24 8.62
CA ASP A 20 -13.83 0.63 7.89
C ASP A 20 -13.99 2.15 7.70
N ILE A 21 -13.31 2.96 8.52
CA ILE A 21 -13.29 4.42 8.37
C ILE A 21 -12.63 4.82 7.05
N ALA A 22 -11.72 4.00 6.50
CA ALA A 22 -11.07 4.20 5.20
C ALA A 22 -12.07 4.47 4.08
N ASN A 23 -13.20 3.76 4.08
CA ASN A 23 -14.25 3.88 3.06
C ASN A 23 -15.01 5.22 3.08
N HIS A 24 -14.83 6.02 4.12
CA HIS A 24 -15.57 7.26 4.35
C HIS A 24 -14.70 8.52 4.19
N VAL A 25 -13.39 8.35 3.98
CA VAL A 25 -12.42 9.43 3.85
C VAL A 25 -11.82 9.47 2.43
N ASN A 26 -11.16 10.57 2.09
CA ASN A 26 -10.55 10.76 0.77
C ASN A 26 -9.10 10.30 0.70
N ARG A 27 -8.41 10.26 1.84
CA ARG A 27 -7.01 9.88 1.99
C ARG A 27 -6.86 9.06 3.25
N VAL A 28 -6.14 7.95 3.14
CA VAL A 28 -5.78 7.06 4.26
C VAL A 28 -4.27 6.97 4.32
N VAL A 29 -3.71 7.15 5.51
CA VAL A 29 -2.27 6.99 5.75
C VAL A 29 -2.12 5.86 6.75
N HIS A 30 -1.47 4.77 6.34
CA HIS A 30 -1.17 3.65 7.22
C HIS A 30 0.13 3.91 7.97
N ILE A 31 0.11 3.73 9.28
CA ILE A 31 1.27 3.89 10.16
C ILE A 31 1.50 2.58 10.91
N ARG A 32 2.74 2.07 10.84
CA ARG A 32 3.21 0.86 11.52
C ARG A 32 4.60 1.11 12.07
N ASP A 33 4.88 0.66 13.29
CA ASP A 33 6.19 0.81 13.96
C ASP A 33 6.73 2.25 13.95
N GLY A 34 5.84 3.24 14.07
CA GLY A 34 6.20 4.67 14.06
C GLY A 34 6.55 5.24 12.68
N ARG A 35 6.30 4.50 11.59
CA ARG A 35 6.55 4.93 10.21
C ARG A 35 5.32 4.85 9.34
N ILE A 36 5.25 5.71 8.34
CA ILE A 36 4.23 5.62 7.31
C ILE A 36 4.59 4.45 6.40
N SER A 37 3.66 3.49 6.25
CA SER A 37 3.85 2.31 5.40
C SER A 37 3.25 2.49 4.01
N SER A 38 2.05 3.06 3.94
CA SER A 38 1.33 3.28 2.68
C SER A 38 0.38 4.47 2.78
N GLU A 39 -0.02 4.96 1.62
CA GLU A 39 -0.96 6.04 1.44
C GLU A 39 -1.95 5.69 0.34
N SER A 40 -3.24 5.75 0.65
CA SER A 40 -4.31 5.43 -0.30
C SER A 40 -5.22 6.64 -0.53
N PHE A 41 -5.60 6.86 -1.79
CA PHE A 41 -6.56 7.88 -2.19
C PHE A 41 -7.82 7.23 -2.75
N MET A 42 -8.97 7.74 -2.31
CA MET A 42 -10.27 7.34 -2.84
C MET A 42 -10.81 8.45 -3.74
N GLU A 43 -10.64 8.29 -5.05
CA GLU A 43 -11.20 9.19 -6.04
C GLU A 43 -12.65 8.81 -6.31
N HIS A 44 -13.55 9.79 -6.23
CA HIS A 44 -14.94 9.60 -6.62
C HIS A 44 -15.08 10.15 -8.03
N GLY A 45 -15.36 9.29 -9.00
CA GLY A 45 -15.64 9.73 -10.37
C GLY A 45 -16.82 10.70 -10.40
N PHE A 46 -16.76 11.72 -11.25
CA PHE A 46 -17.86 12.68 -11.46
C PHE A 46 -19.00 12.11 -12.30
N ASP A 47 -18.81 10.92 -12.89
CA ASP A 47 -19.83 10.23 -13.68
C ASP A 47 -20.85 9.52 -12.79
N ARG A 48 -22.11 9.47 -13.27
CA ARG A 48 -23.23 8.79 -12.58
C ARG A 48 -23.03 7.27 -12.38
N ASN A 49 -21.96 6.72 -12.94
CA ASN A 49 -21.53 5.36 -12.70
C ASN A 49 -20.55 5.41 -11.53
N ASP A 50 -20.94 4.89 -10.37
CA ASP A 50 -20.22 4.92 -9.07
C ASP A 50 -18.90 4.11 -9.11
N THR A 51 -18.00 4.45 -10.04
CA THR A 51 -16.66 3.87 -10.13
C THR A 51 -15.78 4.57 -9.11
N ARG A 52 -15.55 3.88 -7.99
CA ARG A 52 -14.54 4.24 -6.99
C ARG A 52 -13.20 3.70 -7.46
N THR A 53 -12.28 4.61 -7.77
CA THR A 53 -10.89 4.23 -8.08
C THR A 53 -10.07 4.39 -6.81
N GLU A 54 -9.47 3.29 -6.35
CA GLU A 54 -8.53 3.28 -5.24
C GLU A 54 -7.11 3.29 -5.79
N HIS A 55 -6.34 4.30 -5.40
CA HIS A 55 -4.91 4.38 -5.68
C HIS A 55 -4.16 4.14 -4.37
N GLU A 56 -3.45 3.02 -4.26
CA GLU A 56 -2.56 2.72 -3.12
C GLU A 56 -1.10 2.95 -3.53
N TYR A 57 -0.37 3.68 -2.70
CA TYR A 57 1.05 3.93 -2.83
C TYR A 57 1.78 3.39 -1.60
N VAL A 58 2.93 2.76 -1.80
CA VAL A 58 3.84 2.38 -0.72
C VAL A 58 4.85 3.50 -0.51
N VAL A 59 5.12 3.85 0.74
CA VAL A 59 6.12 4.86 1.08
C VAL A 59 7.49 4.19 1.23
N ILE A 60 8.49 4.75 0.55
CA ILE A 60 9.89 4.34 0.67
C ILE A 60 10.56 5.31 1.63
N ASP A 61 11.16 4.80 2.71
CA ASP A 61 11.86 5.64 3.69
C ASP A 61 13.23 6.12 3.17
N GLU A 62 13.88 7.03 3.90
CA GLU A 62 15.19 7.58 3.54
C GLU A 62 16.30 6.52 3.41
N ALA A 63 16.15 5.38 4.08
CA ALA A 63 17.08 4.25 3.99
C ALA A 63 16.72 3.29 2.83
N GLY A 64 15.72 3.63 2.02
CA GLY A 64 15.25 2.81 0.90
C GLY A 64 14.42 1.60 1.32
N ARG A 65 13.96 1.54 2.57
CA ARG A 65 13.12 0.43 3.06
C ARG A 65 11.66 0.71 2.72
N LEU A 66 10.95 -0.34 2.36
CA LEU A 66 9.50 -0.34 2.15
C LEU A 66 8.88 -1.46 2.97
N GLN A 67 7.70 -1.23 3.53
CA GLN A 67 6.96 -2.26 4.26
C GLN A 67 5.84 -2.80 3.37
N ILE A 68 5.93 -4.08 3.00
CA ILE A 68 4.90 -4.74 2.21
C ILE A 68 3.81 -5.26 3.14
N PRO A 69 2.52 -5.00 2.86
CA PRO A 69 1.42 -5.61 3.61
C PRO A 69 1.52 -7.14 3.62
N SER A 70 1.22 -7.75 4.77
CA SER A 70 1.28 -9.21 4.96
C SER A 70 0.39 -9.97 3.97
N GLU A 71 -0.76 -9.40 3.64
CA GLU A 71 -1.69 -9.98 2.66
C GLU A 71 -1.08 -10.04 1.25
N THR A 72 -0.38 -8.98 0.82
CA THR A 72 0.35 -8.97 -0.45
C THR A 72 1.48 -10.00 -0.48
N LEU A 73 2.24 -10.13 0.61
CA LEU A 73 3.27 -11.16 0.75
C LEU A 73 2.69 -12.57 0.68
N ASN A 74 1.56 -12.81 1.36
CA ASN A 74 0.85 -14.09 1.32
C ASN A 74 0.35 -14.42 -0.09
N HIS A 75 -0.23 -13.45 -0.81
CA HIS A 75 -0.67 -13.64 -2.20
C HIS A 75 0.51 -13.95 -3.14
N ALA A 76 1.68 -13.36 -2.89
CA ALA A 76 2.90 -13.60 -3.66
C ALA A 76 3.66 -14.87 -3.22
N ASN A 77 3.18 -15.59 -2.19
CA ASN A 77 3.86 -16.73 -1.57
C ASN A 77 5.29 -16.38 -1.10
N ILE A 78 5.50 -15.15 -0.60
CA ILE A 78 6.79 -14.67 -0.09
C ILE A 78 6.74 -14.71 1.43
N ASP A 79 7.61 -15.52 2.03
CA ASP A 79 7.61 -15.72 3.48
C ASP A 79 8.70 -14.87 4.17
N ARG A 80 9.97 -15.27 4.04
CA ARG A 80 11.10 -14.59 4.72
C ARG A 80 12.12 -13.95 3.78
N LEU A 81 12.30 -14.51 2.59
CA LEU A 81 13.31 -14.07 1.63
C LEU A 81 12.66 -13.86 0.27
N ALA A 82 12.95 -12.71 -0.33
CA ALA A 82 12.52 -12.37 -1.67
C ALA A 82 13.74 -12.15 -2.57
N VAL A 83 13.59 -12.48 -3.84
CA VAL A 83 14.50 -12.05 -4.90
C VAL A 83 13.94 -10.79 -5.53
N ILE A 84 14.82 -9.83 -5.79
CA ILE A 84 14.50 -8.57 -6.45
C ILE A 84 15.08 -8.63 -7.86
N ASP A 85 14.22 -8.46 -8.85
CA ASP A 85 14.59 -8.30 -10.25
C ASP A 85 14.14 -6.92 -10.75
N VAL A 86 14.99 -6.28 -11.55
CA VAL A 86 14.73 -4.94 -12.11
C VAL A 86 14.69 -5.03 -13.62
N SER A 87 13.58 -4.63 -14.23
CA SER A 87 13.39 -4.63 -15.68
C SER A 87 12.40 -3.53 -16.10
N ASN A 88 12.75 -2.75 -17.13
CA ASN A 88 11.89 -1.70 -17.69
C ASN A 88 11.23 -0.82 -16.61
N ASP A 89 12.05 -0.22 -15.74
CA ASP A 89 11.61 0.64 -14.62
C ASP A 89 10.68 -0.05 -13.59
N THR A 90 10.55 -1.38 -13.68
CA THR A 90 9.72 -2.18 -12.78
C THR A 90 10.62 -3.01 -11.85
N ILE A 91 10.34 -2.94 -10.55
CA ILE A 91 10.90 -3.83 -9.54
C ILE A 91 9.92 -4.97 -9.31
N THR A 92 10.35 -6.20 -9.50
CA THR A 92 9.57 -7.40 -9.23
C THR A 92 10.14 -8.12 -8.01
N LEU A 93 9.27 -8.46 -7.06
CA LEU A 93 9.59 -9.26 -5.89
C LEU A 93 9.01 -10.67 -6.08
N SER A 94 9.83 -11.70 -5.86
CA SER A 94 9.41 -13.10 -5.95
C SER A 94 9.99 -13.93 -4.81
N GLU A 95 9.37 -15.07 -4.51
CA GLU A 95 9.85 -15.98 -3.47
C GLU A 95 11.30 -16.44 -3.76
N ALA A 96 12.19 -16.29 -2.77
CA ALA A 96 13.56 -16.77 -2.93
C ALA A 96 13.63 -18.29 -2.92
N ARG A 97 13.70 -18.88 -4.11
CA ARG A 97 14.02 -20.30 -4.27
C ARG A 97 15.52 -20.49 -4.19
N ARG A 98 15.97 -21.32 -3.23
CA ARG A 98 17.36 -21.79 -3.24
C ARG A 98 17.59 -22.56 -4.55
N PRO A 99 18.67 -22.29 -5.29
CA PRO A 99 18.96 -23.09 -6.47
C PRO A 99 19.09 -24.55 -6.04
N ASN A 100 18.28 -25.43 -6.65
CA ASN A 100 18.43 -26.87 -6.48
C ASN A 100 19.83 -27.24 -6.97
N GLY A 101 20.71 -27.56 -6.03
CA GLY A 101 22.01 -28.14 -6.34
C GLY A 101 21.81 -29.46 -7.05
N LYS A 102 21.78 -29.44 -8.39
CA LYS A 102 22.05 -30.63 -9.17
C LYS A 102 23.57 -30.84 -9.11
N THR A 103 24.00 -31.64 -8.14
CA THR A 103 25.21 -32.45 -8.29
C THR A 103 25.00 -33.33 -9.51
N ASN A 104 25.66 -32.97 -10.61
CA ASN A 104 25.89 -33.90 -11.70
C ASN A 104 26.83 -34.99 -11.17
N GLU A 105 26.31 -36.21 -11.04
CA GLU A 105 27.13 -37.42 -11.18
C GLU A 105 27.30 -37.74 -12.67
#